data_AF-A0A1F9PGW3-F1
#
_entry.id   AF-A0A1F9PGW3-F1
#
_cell.length_a   1.000
_cell.length_b   1.000
_cell.length_c   1.000
_cell.angle_alpha   90.00
_cell.angle_beta   90.00
_cell.angle_gamma   90.00
#
_symmetry.space_group_name_H-M   'P 1'
#
loop_
_entity.id
_entity.type
_entity.pdbx_description
1 polymer ?
#
loop_
_entity_poly.entity_id
_entity_poly.type
_entity_poly.pdbx_seq_one_letter_code
_entity_poly.pdbx_strand_id
1 'polypeptide(L)'
;MKLTPIILAALLSTIMHANCYAGCNCDVWMDRDGYCVDYVKTKVPTFPIPNNIAEIKALNNKEIAEVTEGDVAIFDLGNYWHVAYVEKVHLNTQGKATAIDISEMNFGGQLSFQEFISKWRPKNEGEWKRALCCGVTDRFDQTSLRRNVALNTVKQIWSPEAVVSEGVSGRFGNAVVEKVREVLNRFIVFTGREL
;
A
#
# COMPACT_ATOMS: atom_id res chain seq x y z
N MET A 1 48.85 16.05 -11.51
CA MET A 1 47.87 15.62 -10.48
C MET A 1 46.55 16.30 -10.80
N LYS A 2 45.51 15.53 -11.18
CA LYS A 2 44.16 16.05 -11.42
C LYS A 2 43.27 15.59 -10.26
N LEU A 3 42.71 16.55 -9.53
CA LEU A 3 41.72 16.32 -8.48
C LEU A 3 40.33 16.39 -9.11
N THR A 4 39.62 15.27 -9.12
CA THR A 4 38.18 15.20 -9.45
C THR A 4 37.36 15.46 -8.20
N PRO A 5 36.41 16.42 -8.21
CA PRO A 5 35.48 16.60 -7.11
C PRO A 5 34.35 15.55 -7.18
N ILE A 6 34.13 14.86 -6.07
CA ILE A 6 32.98 13.98 -5.85
C ILE A 6 31.79 14.88 -5.47
N ILE A 7 30.80 14.98 -6.34
CA ILE A 7 29.55 15.67 -6.04
C ILE A 7 28.67 14.72 -5.23
N LEU A 8 28.50 15.02 -3.95
CA LEU A 8 27.62 14.29 -3.05
C LEU A 8 26.19 14.81 -3.26
N ALA A 9 25.37 14.07 -3.99
CA ALA A 9 23.95 14.37 -4.13
C ALA A 9 23.22 13.97 -2.84
N ALA A 10 22.92 14.95 -1.99
CA ALA A 10 22.03 14.76 -0.85
C ALA A 10 20.59 14.67 -1.36
N LEU A 11 20.01 13.47 -1.36
CA LEU A 11 18.58 13.27 -1.52
C LEU A 11 17.87 13.81 -0.28
N LEU A 12 17.35 15.04 -0.38
CA LEU A 12 16.40 15.61 0.56
C LEU A 12 15.05 14.94 0.34
N SER A 13 14.80 13.83 1.03
CA SER A 13 13.45 13.29 1.21
C SER A 13 12.69 14.22 2.14
N THR A 14 11.99 15.21 1.58
CA THR A 14 10.96 15.95 2.32
C THR A 14 9.85 14.97 2.65
N ILE A 15 9.81 14.51 3.90
CA ILE A 15 8.68 13.76 4.45
C ILE A 15 7.50 14.75 4.47
N MET A 16 6.70 14.74 3.42
CA MET A 16 5.44 15.46 3.40
C MET A 16 4.47 14.65 4.26
N HIS A 17 4.27 15.08 5.50
CA HIS A 17 3.27 14.50 6.39
C HIS A 17 1.90 14.57 5.70
N ALA A 18 1.35 13.40 5.47
CA ALA A 18 0.24 13.16 4.59
C ALA A 18 -1.12 13.35 5.27
N ASN A 19 -1.74 14.53 5.18
CA ASN A 19 -3.04 14.79 5.81
C ASN A 19 -4.14 13.84 5.31
N CYS A 20 -4.35 12.70 5.99
CA CYS A 20 -5.56 11.89 5.84
C CYS A 20 -6.73 12.76 6.31
N TYR A 21 -7.46 13.34 5.35
CA TYR A 21 -8.45 14.37 5.65
C TYR A 21 -9.56 13.85 6.58
N ALA A 22 -9.60 14.47 7.73
CA ALA A 22 -10.77 14.63 8.56
C ALA A 22 -11.15 16.11 8.56
N GLY A 23 -12.43 16.45 8.77
CA GLY A 23 -12.84 17.84 8.99
C GLY A 23 -12.35 18.46 10.30
N CYS A 24 -11.21 17.99 10.82
CA CYS A 24 -10.66 18.26 12.14
C CYS A 24 -9.16 18.54 12.03
N ASN A 25 -8.58 19.25 13.02
CA ASN A 25 -7.14 19.39 13.14
C ASN A 25 -6.54 18.02 13.54
N CYS A 26 -5.65 17.49 12.69
CA CYS A 26 -4.99 16.20 12.86
C CYS A 26 -3.47 16.30 13.05
N ASP A 27 -2.92 17.50 13.26
CA ASP A 27 -1.48 17.77 13.27
C ASP A 27 -0.72 16.85 14.25
N VAL A 28 -1.26 16.69 15.47
CA VAL A 28 -0.67 15.83 16.52
C VAL A 28 -0.56 14.36 16.11
N TRP A 29 -1.47 13.89 15.25
CA TRP A 29 -1.46 12.53 14.73
C TRP A 29 -0.60 12.40 13.47
N MET A 30 -0.52 13.48 12.69
CA MET A 30 0.36 13.56 11.53
C MET A 30 1.83 13.45 11.93
N ASP A 31 2.23 14.13 12.99
CA ASP A 31 3.61 14.10 13.51
C ASP A 31 4.05 12.73 14.04
N ARG A 32 3.10 11.79 14.21
CA ARG A 32 3.40 10.49 14.80
C ARG A 32 3.88 9.47 13.80
N ASP A 33 3.58 9.67 12.51
CA ASP A 33 3.63 8.65 11.46
C ASP A 33 2.84 7.40 11.87
N GLY A 34 1.95 6.91 11.04
CA GLY A 34 1.13 5.77 11.47
C GLY A 34 -0.15 5.57 10.72
N TYR A 35 -0.42 6.39 9.71
CA TYR A 35 -1.57 6.27 8.85
C TYR A 35 -1.34 5.23 7.75
N CYS A 36 -2.45 4.77 7.18
CA CYS A 36 -2.42 3.84 6.06
C CYS A 36 -1.65 4.39 4.85
N VAL A 37 -1.73 5.70 4.60
CA VAL A 37 -0.98 6.39 3.53
C VAL A 37 0.53 6.37 3.75
N ASP A 38 1.00 6.46 4.99
CA ASP A 38 2.43 6.43 5.33
C ASP A 38 3.01 5.06 4.94
N TYR A 39 2.31 3.98 5.30
CA TYR A 39 2.69 2.63 4.91
C TYR A 39 2.63 2.43 3.39
N VAL A 40 1.56 2.85 2.73
CA VAL A 40 1.44 2.74 1.27
C VAL A 40 2.58 3.49 0.57
N LYS A 41 2.99 4.67 1.05
CA LYS A 41 4.14 5.41 0.52
C LYS A 41 5.45 4.64 0.63
N THR A 42 5.64 3.81 1.65
CA THR A 42 6.83 2.94 1.74
C THR A 42 6.85 1.85 0.68
N LYS A 43 5.67 1.39 0.23
CA LYS A 43 5.51 0.34 -0.80
C LYS A 43 5.47 0.91 -2.22
N VAL A 44 4.77 2.03 -2.38
CA VAL A 44 4.52 2.70 -3.65
C VAL A 44 4.82 4.20 -3.47
N PRO A 45 6.10 4.61 -3.57
CA PRO A 45 6.51 5.99 -3.30
C PRO A 45 5.81 7.04 -4.17
N THR A 46 5.36 6.65 -5.36
CA THR A 46 4.61 7.50 -6.31
C THR A 46 3.15 7.71 -5.94
N PHE A 47 2.60 6.98 -4.97
CA PHE A 47 1.20 7.12 -4.56
C PHE A 47 0.92 8.57 -4.12
N PRO A 48 0.00 9.30 -4.77
CA PRO A 48 -0.33 10.67 -4.36
C PRO A 48 -1.02 10.64 -3.00
N ILE A 49 -0.66 11.57 -2.12
CA ILE A 49 -1.35 11.75 -0.84
C ILE A 49 -2.52 12.71 -1.09
N PRO A 50 -3.77 12.24 -0.95
CA PRO A 50 -4.93 13.11 -1.09
C PRO A 50 -5.11 13.96 0.18
N ASN A 51 -5.31 15.27 0.01
CA ASN A 51 -5.52 16.23 1.09
C ASN A 51 -7.00 16.52 1.36
N ASN A 52 -7.90 16.03 0.51
CA ASN A 52 -9.35 16.21 0.65
C ASN A 52 -10.15 15.09 -0.05
N ILE A 53 -11.46 15.09 0.18
CA ILE A 53 -12.39 14.08 -0.35
C ILE A 53 -12.41 14.07 -1.88
N ALA A 54 -12.27 15.23 -2.54
CA ALA A 54 -12.27 15.28 -3.99
C ALA A 54 -11.02 14.62 -4.58
N GLU A 55 -9.86 14.87 -3.96
CA GLU A 55 -8.59 14.26 -4.36
C GLU A 55 -8.61 12.74 -4.19
N ILE A 56 -9.06 12.20 -3.06
CA ILE A 56 -9.10 10.73 -2.89
C ILE A 56 -10.10 10.04 -3.82
N LYS A 57 -11.19 10.71 -4.18
CA LYS A 57 -12.14 10.22 -5.20
C LYS A 57 -11.60 10.31 -6.62
N ALA A 58 -10.58 11.13 -6.85
CA ALA A 58 -9.89 11.21 -8.13
C ALA A 58 -8.82 10.11 -8.29
N LEU A 59 -8.46 9.40 -7.21
CA LEU A 59 -7.51 8.28 -7.22
C LEU A 59 -8.14 6.97 -7.73
N ASN A 60 -8.91 7.04 -8.82
CA ASN A 60 -9.56 5.89 -9.45
C ASN A 60 -9.12 5.77 -10.91
N ASN A 61 -7.85 5.41 -11.12
CA ASN A 61 -7.25 5.34 -12.45
C ASN A 61 -7.29 3.93 -13.07
N LYS A 62 -7.91 2.96 -12.37
CA LYS A 62 -8.03 1.58 -12.84
C LYS A 62 -9.33 0.94 -12.38
N GLU A 63 -9.89 0.11 -13.25
CA GLU A 63 -11.09 -0.66 -12.95
C GLU A 63 -10.81 -1.71 -11.86
N ILE A 64 -11.76 -1.87 -10.93
CA ILE A 64 -11.62 -2.83 -9.82
C ILE A 64 -11.39 -4.26 -10.33
N ALA A 65 -12.05 -4.64 -11.42
CA ALA A 65 -11.94 -5.98 -12.01
C ALA A 65 -10.55 -6.26 -12.61
N GLU A 66 -9.76 -5.22 -12.89
CA GLU A 66 -8.44 -5.30 -13.49
C GLU A 66 -7.31 -5.26 -12.46
N VAL A 67 -7.65 -5.22 -11.15
CA VAL A 67 -6.67 -5.15 -10.05
C VAL A 67 -5.52 -6.13 -10.22
N THR A 68 -4.30 -5.67 -9.95
CA THR A 68 -3.07 -6.44 -9.98
C THR A 68 -2.27 -6.28 -8.69
N GLU A 69 -1.33 -7.19 -8.46
CA GLU A 69 -0.34 -7.03 -7.40
C GLU A 69 0.45 -5.74 -7.61
N GLY A 70 0.73 -5.01 -6.52
CA GLY A 70 1.37 -3.69 -6.60
C GLY A 70 0.40 -2.50 -6.64
N ASP A 71 -0.88 -2.74 -6.86
CA ASP A 71 -1.90 -1.69 -6.82
C ASP A 71 -2.18 -1.23 -5.38
N VAL A 72 -2.88 -0.10 -5.27
CA VAL A 72 -3.42 0.42 -4.01
C VAL A 72 -4.93 0.26 -4.02
N ALA A 73 -5.45 -0.52 -3.09
CA ALA A 73 -6.88 -0.65 -2.83
C ALA A 73 -7.36 0.47 -1.91
N ILE A 74 -8.43 1.15 -2.31
CA ILE A 74 -9.00 2.28 -1.56
C ILE A 74 -10.40 1.87 -1.07
N PHE A 75 -10.63 2.09 0.22
CA PHE A 75 -11.87 1.76 0.94
C PHE A 75 -12.53 3.04 1.46
N ASP A 76 -13.86 3.08 1.39
CA ASP A 76 -14.67 4.08 2.08
C ASP A 76 -15.25 3.44 3.34
N LEU A 77 -14.78 3.86 4.51
CA LEU A 77 -15.24 3.37 5.81
C LEU A 77 -16.31 4.30 6.42
N GLY A 78 -16.85 5.22 5.64
CA GLY A 78 -17.92 6.14 6.01
C GLY A 78 -17.40 7.41 6.69
N ASN A 79 -16.64 7.28 7.78
CA ASN A 79 -16.09 8.45 8.50
C ASN A 79 -14.68 8.85 8.04
N TYR A 80 -13.96 7.96 7.38
CA TYR A 80 -12.67 8.24 6.75
C TYR A 80 -12.43 7.28 5.58
N TRP A 81 -11.47 7.64 4.74
CA TRP A 81 -11.00 6.77 3.67
C TRP A 81 -9.74 6.02 4.09
N HIS A 82 -9.64 4.78 3.66
CA HIS A 82 -8.53 3.90 4.02
C HIS A 82 -7.87 3.34 2.77
N VAL A 83 -6.55 3.19 2.80
CA VAL A 83 -5.77 2.67 1.68
C VAL A 83 -4.94 1.47 2.11
N ALA A 84 -4.77 0.51 1.21
CA ALA A 84 -3.95 -0.67 1.47
C ALA A 84 -3.21 -1.09 0.20
N TYR A 85 -2.03 -1.67 0.37
CA TYR A 85 -1.24 -2.21 -0.73
C TYR A 85 -1.74 -3.61 -1.10
N VAL A 86 -1.94 -3.87 -2.39
CA VAL A 86 -2.36 -5.18 -2.90
C VAL A 86 -1.15 -6.11 -3.02
N GLU A 87 -1.08 -7.09 -2.13
CA GLU A 87 0.00 -8.09 -2.08
C GLU A 87 -0.25 -9.24 -3.06
N LYS A 88 -1.51 -9.64 -3.23
CA LYS A 88 -1.90 -10.78 -4.09
C LYS A 88 -3.30 -10.61 -4.63
N VAL A 89 -3.54 -11.06 -5.86
CA VAL A 89 -4.89 -11.16 -6.44
C VAL A 89 -5.32 -12.61 -6.54
N HIS A 90 -6.53 -12.92 -6.08
CA HIS A 90 -7.14 -14.23 -6.19
C HIS A 90 -8.13 -14.24 -7.34
N LEU A 91 -7.92 -15.18 -8.28
CA LEU A 91 -8.76 -15.36 -9.46
C LEU A 91 -9.68 -16.57 -9.27
N ASN A 92 -10.89 -16.49 -9.83
CA ASN A 92 -11.76 -17.65 -9.96
C ASN A 92 -11.35 -18.54 -11.15
N THR A 93 -12.09 -19.63 -11.38
CA THR A 93 -11.85 -20.59 -12.47
C THR A 93 -11.99 -19.98 -13.87
N GLN A 94 -12.62 -18.81 -14.00
CA GLN A 94 -12.76 -18.05 -15.24
C GLN A 94 -11.65 -17.01 -15.42
N GLY A 95 -10.67 -16.96 -14.50
CA GLY A 95 -9.58 -15.98 -14.51
C GLY A 95 -9.99 -14.58 -14.04
N LYS A 96 -11.16 -14.41 -13.42
CA LYS A 96 -11.63 -13.10 -12.92
C LYS A 96 -11.21 -12.89 -11.47
N ALA A 97 -10.75 -11.68 -11.14
CA ALA A 97 -10.44 -11.29 -9.77
C ALA A 97 -11.69 -11.34 -8.89
N THR A 98 -11.58 -12.03 -7.75
CA THR A 98 -12.69 -12.16 -6.77
C THR A 98 -12.31 -11.66 -5.39
N ALA A 99 -11.03 -11.74 -5.05
CA ALA A 99 -10.51 -11.29 -3.75
C ALA A 99 -9.06 -10.86 -3.89
N ILE A 100 -8.57 -10.16 -2.87
CA ILE A 100 -7.18 -9.68 -2.78
C ILE A 100 -6.62 -9.98 -1.39
N ASP A 101 -5.32 -10.24 -1.32
CA ASP A 101 -4.57 -10.09 -0.06
C ASP A 101 -4.00 -8.67 -0.03
N ILE A 102 -4.12 -8.01 1.11
CA ILE A 102 -3.66 -6.63 1.30
C ILE A 102 -2.74 -6.54 2.51
N SER A 103 -1.78 -5.62 2.43
CA SER A 103 -1.04 -5.15 3.60
C SER A 103 -1.35 -3.68 3.86
N GLU A 104 -1.47 -3.32 5.13
CA GLU A 104 -1.96 -2.02 5.56
C GLU A 104 -1.39 -1.62 6.92
N MET A 105 -1.53 -0.34 7.25
CA MET A 105 -1.26 0.23 8.57
C MET A 105 -2.50 0.99 9.04
N ASN A 106 -2.67 1.20 10.35
CA ASN A 106 -3.87 1.84 10.93
C ASN A 106 -5.15 1.08 10.57
N PHE A 107 -5.13 -0.23 10.80
CA PHE A 107 -6.27 -1.12 10.53
C PHE A 107 -7.17 -1.26 11.76
N GLY A 108 -8.27 -1.99 11.65
CA GLY A 108 -9.15 -2.28 12.77
C GLY A 108 -10.34 -1.31 12.86
N GLY A 109 -10.87 -1.17 14.08
CA GLY A 109 -12.14 -0.51 14.32
C GLY A 109 -11.99 0.90 14.88
N GLN A 110 -13.15 1.52 15.11
CA GLN A 110 -13.20 2.74 15.92
C GLN A 110 -12.67 2.46 17.32
N LEU A 111 -11.81 3.34 17.78
CA LEU A 111 -11.22 3.27 19.10
C LEU A 111 -12.22 3.73 20.17
N SER A 112 -12.46 2.92 21.20
CA SER A 112 -13.29 3.37 22.34
C SER A 112 -12.55 4.39 23.20
N PHE A 113 -13.31 5.21 23.95
CA PHE A 113 -12.70 6.20 24.84
C PHE A 113 -11.77 5.56 25.90
N GLN A 114 -12.12 4.38 26.39
CA GLN A 114 -11.32 3.67 27.39
C GLN A 114 -10.02 3.11 26.81
N GLU A 115 -10.05 2.57 25.58
CA GLU A 115 -8.82 2.16 24.88
C GLU A 115 -7.94 3.37 24.57
N PHE A 116 -8.54 4.50 24.20
CA PHE A 116 -7.81 5.74 23.96
C PHE A 116 -7.09 6.23 25.23
N ILE A 117 -7.78 6.19 26.38
CA ILE A 117 -7.18 6.54 27.67
C ILE A 117 -6.01 5.63 28.01
N SER A 118 -6.20 4.32 27.84
CA SER A 118 -5.19 3.30 28.13
C SER A 118 -3.89 3.56 27.34
N LYS A 119 -4.02 3.89 26.05
CA LYS A 119 -2.88 4.04 25.14
C LYS A 119 -2.20 5.40 25.21
N TRP A 120 -2.97 6.49 25.26
CA TRP A 120 -2.45 7.84 25.05
C TRP A 120 -2.61 8.79 26.23
N ARG A 121 -3.30 8.39 27.30
CA ARG A 121 -3.51 9.18 28.53
C ARG A 121 -3.91 10.64 28.20
N PRO A 122 -5.03 10.84 27.49
CA PRO A 122 -5.41 12.14 26.98
C PRO A 122 -5.81 13.09 28.11
N LYS A 123 -5.76 14.39 27.82
CA LYS A 123 -6.15 15.42 28.79
C LYS A 123 -7.67 15.54 28.95
N ASN A 124 -8.43 15.17 27.92
CA ASN A 124 -9.89 15.24 27.90
C ASN A 124 -10.50 14.39 26.78
N GLU A 125 -11.82 14.24 26.81
CA GLU A 125 -12.61 13.54 25.77
C GLU A 125 -12.53 14.21 24.38
N GLY A 126 -12.22 15.51 24.33
CA GLY A 126 -12.04 16.23 23.07
C GLY A 126 -10.86 15.69 22.24
N GLU A 127 -9.78 15.23 22.88
CA GLU A 127 -8.66 14.58 22.19
C GLU A 127 -9.08 13.25 21.54
N TRP A 128 -9.95 12.49 22.20
CA TRP A 128 -10.49 11.24 21.66
C TRP A 128 -11.37 11.48 20.44
N LYS A 129 -12.30 12.45 20.54
CA LYS A 129 -13.15 12.85 19.42
C LYS A 129 -12.33 13.32 18.22
N ARG A 130 -11.24 14.07 18.45
CA ARG A 130 -10.30 14.44 17.38
C ARG A 130 -9.61 13.22 16.78
N ALA A 131 -9.12 12.28 17.58
CA ALA A 131 -8.50 11.06 17.08
C ALA A 131 -9.46 10.26 16.18
N LEU A 132 -10.71 10.07 16.62
CA LEU A 132 -11.76 9.42 15.81
C LEU A 132 -12.02 10.15 14.51
N CYS A 133 -12.08 11.48 14.56
CA CYS A 133 -12.25 12.30 13.38
C CYS A 133 -11.10 12.06 12.39
N CYS A 134 -9.85 12.10 12.89
CA CYS A 134 -8.63 11.86 12.13
C CYS A 134 -8.47 10.42 11.61
N GLY A 135 -9.42 9.51 11.86
CA GLY A 135 -9.32 8.13 11.39
C GLY A 135 -8.33 7.27 12.18
N VAL A 136 -7.99 7.67 13.41
CA VAL A 136 -7.14 6.86 14.31
C VAL A 136 -7.92 5.63 14.77
N THR A 137 -7.39 4.45 14.53
CA THR A 137 -8.02 3.18 14.92
C THR A 137 -7.48 2.61 16.23
N ASP A 138 -8.09 1.52 16.70
CA ASP A 138 -7.56 0.70 17.79
C ASP A 138 -6.20 0.05 17.46
N ARG A 139 -5.75 0.07 16.21
CA ARG A 139 -4.44 -0.43 15.75
C ARG A 139 -3.64 0.64 14.99
N PHE A 140 -3.81 1.91 15.35
CA PHE A 140 -2.98 3.00 14.84
C PHE A 140 -1.48 2.68 14.98
N ASP A 141 -0.71 3.02 13.94
CA ASP A 141 0.74 2.73 13.81
C ASP A 141 1.10 1.22 13.87
N GLN A 142 0.14 0.33 13.66
CA GLN A 142 0.41 -1.10 13.52
C GLN A 142 0.18 -1.53 12.08
N THR A 143 1.08 -2.36 11.56
CA THR A 143 0.95 -3.00 10.25
C THR A 143 0.20 -4.33 10.35
N SER A 144 -0.55 -4.68 9.33
CA SER A 144 -1.24 -5.97 9.20
C SER A 144 -1.15 -6.52 7.78
N LEU A 145 -1.33 -7.84 7.68
CA LEU A 145 -1.58 -8.56 6.44
C LEU A 145 -2.97 -9.18 6.55
N ARG A 146 -3.91 -8.76 5.70
CA ARG A 146 -5.23 -9.36 5.58
C ARG A 146 -5.32 -10.17 4.31
N ARG A 147 -5.82 -11.39 4.46
CA ARG A 147 -5.97 -12.30 3.33
C ARG A 147 -7.43 -12.41 2.90
N ASN A 148 -7.63 -12.66 1.62
CA ASN A 148 -8.92 -12.98 1.02
C ASN A 148 -9.99 -11.89 1.27
N VAL A 149 -9.59 -10.62 1.13
CA VAL A 149 -10.51 -9.48 1.18
C VAL A 149 -11.35 -9.50 -0.10
N ALA A 150 -12.66 -9.59 0.06
CA ALA A 150 -13.57 -9.65 -1.07
C ALA A 150 -13.51 -8.37 -1.91
N LEU A 151 -13.39 -8.53 -3.23
CA LEU A 151 -13.13 -7.40 -4.14
C LEU A 151 -14.29 -6.39 -4.16
N ASN A 152 -15.52 -6.82 -3.86
CA ASN A 152 -16.70 -5.96 -3.75
C ASN A 152 -16.65 -4.97 -2.56
N THR A 153 -15.73 -5.16 -1.61
CA THR A 153 -15.51 -4.22 -0.49
C THR A 153 -14.61 -3.05 -0.89
N VAL A 154 -13.83 -3.21 -1.96
CA VAL A 154 -12.96 -2.16 -2.50
C VAL A 154 -13.82 -1.14 -3.24
N LYS A 155 -13.51 0.14 -3.06
CA LYS A 155 -14.25 1.24 -3.71
C LYS A 155 -13.55 1.79 -4.94
N GLN A 156 -12.23 1.85 -4.90
CA GLN A 156 -11.42 2.36 -6.00
C GLN A 156 -10.10 1.58 -6.03
N ILE A 157 -9.54 1.44 -7.23
CA ILE A 157 -8.17 0.98 -7.40
C ILE A 157 -7.36 2.14 -7.97
N TRP A 158 -6.20 2.35 -7.35
CA TRP A 158 -5.16 3.17 -7.92
C TRP A 158 -3.96 2.30 -8.28
N SER A 159 -3.44 2.47 -9.49
CA SER A 159 -2.20 1.85 -9.93
C SER A 159 -1.12 2.89 -10.14
N PRO A 160 0.14 2.61 -9.77
CA PRO A 160 1.25 3.43 -10.23
C PRO A 160 1.29 3.37 -11.76
N GLU A 161 1.51 4.52 -12.40
CA GLU A 161 1.83 4.53 -13.82
C GLU A 161 3.00 3.59 -14.05
N ALA A 162 2.87 2.69 -15.02
CA ALA A 162 4.00 1.89 -15.43
C ALA A 162 5.09 2.88 -15.83
N VAL A 163 6.21 2.89 -15.10
CA VAL A 163 7.40 3.57 -15.59
C VAL A 163 7.73 2.86 -16.88
N VAL A 164 7.33 3.43 -18.00
CA VAL A 164 7.82 3.04 -19.31
C VAL A 164 9.31 3.33 -19.18
N SER A 165 10.10 2.31 -18.85
CA SER A 165 11.53 2.44 -18.96
C SER A 165 11.77 2.69 -20.43
N GLU A 166 11.97 3.95 -20.81
CA GLU A 166 12.72 4.25 -22.01
C GLU A 166 14.10 3.61 -21.81
N GLY A 167 14.23 2.38 -22.31
CA GLY A 167 15.52 1.69 -22.40
C GLY A 167 15.81 0.51 -21.48
N VAL A 168 14.85 -0.35 -21.09
CA VAL A 168 15.14 -1.81 -20.90
C VAL A 168 13.92 -2.67 -21.27
N SER A 169 13.34 -2.40 -22.45
CA SER A 169 12.47 -3.37 -23.11
C SER A 169 13.35 -4.48 -23.71
N GLY A 170 13.27 -5.70 -23.16
CA GLY A 170 13.71 -6.90 -23.88
C GLY A 170 14.76 -7.82 -23.25
N ARG A 171 14.94 -7.90 -21.91
CA ARG A 171 15.87 -8.92 -21.34
C ARG A 171 15.48 -9.68 -20.08
N PHE A 172 14.41 -9.32 -19.37
CA PHE A 172 14.05 -10.05 -18.15
C PHE A 172 13.02 -11.19 -18.33
N GLY A 173 12.28 -11.22 -19.44
CA GLY A 173 11.35 -12.32 -19.76
C GLY A 173 12.03 -13.60 -20.26
N ASN A 174 13.15 -13.48 -20.98
CA ASN A 174 13.82 -14.65 -21.55
C ASN A 174 14.81 -15.32 -20.59
N ALA A 175 15.42 -14.59 -19.65
CA ALA A 175 16.42 -15.18 -18.75
C ALA A 175 15.81 -16.13 -17.71
N VAL A 176 14.58 -15.88 -17.25
CA VAL A 176 13.86 -16.76 -16.31
C VAL A 176 13.31 -17.98 -17.04
N VAL A 177 12.75 -17.81 -18.25
CA VAL A 177 12.24 -18.91 -19.06
C VAL A 177 13.37 -19.82 -19.55
N GLU A 178 14.53 -19.27 -19.94
CA GLU A 178 15.72 -20.04 -20.30
C GLU A 178 16.29 -20.80 -19.09
N LYS A 179 16.38 -20.18 -17.90
CA LYS A 179 16.83 -20.89 -16.68
C LYS A 179 15.88 -22.00 -16.26
N VAL A 180 14.56 -21.79 -16.36
CA VAL A 180 13.56 -22.82 -16.03
C VAL A 180 13.62 -23.96 -17.06
N ARG A 181 13.83 -23.66 -18.34
CA ARG A 181 14.03 -24.66 -19.40
C ARG A 181 15.36 -25.42 -19.24
N GLU A 182 16.43 -24.76 -18.83
CA GLU A 182 17.73 -25.41 -18.54
C GLU A 182 17.64 -26.32 -17.32
N VAL A 183 16.93 -25.91 -16.26
CA VAL A 183 16.70 -26.73 -15.05
C VAL A 183 15.80 -27.93 -15.35
N LEU A 184 14.72 -27.75 -16.14
CA LEU A 184 13.85 -28.87 -16.56
C LEU A 184 14.57 -29.85 -17.47
N ASN A 185 15.41 -29.38 -18.40
CA ASN A 185 16.20 -30.26 -19.26
C ASN A 185 17.28 -31.03 -18.46
N ARG A 186 17.85 -30.44 -17.40
CA ARG A 186 18.76 -31.17 -16.49
C ARG A 186 18.03 -32.18 -15.60
N PHE A 187 16.77 -31.93 -15.25
CA PHE A 187 15.97 -32.86 -14.45
C PHE A 187 15.54 -34.11 -15.26
N ILE A 188 15.21 -33.96 -16.54
CA ILE A 188 14.84 -35.09 -17.42
C ILE A 188 16.01 -36.03 -17.68
N VAL A 189 17.26 -35.54 -17.71
CA VAL A 189 18.45 -36.38 -17.83
C VAL A 189 18.73 -37.17 -16.54
N PHE A 190 18.21 -36.73 -15.39
CA PHE A 190 18.44 -37.39 -14.10
C PHE A 190 17.35 -38.41 -13.71
N THR A 191 16.16 -38.33 -14.30
CA THR A 191 15.05 -39.28 -14.05
C THR A 191 14.79 -40.28 -15.17
N GLY A 192 15.53 -40.21 -16.29
CA GLY A 192 15.44 -41.15 -17.42
C GLY A 192 16.45 -42.32 -17.41
N ARG A 193 17.17 -42.52 -16.30
CA ARG A 193 18.10 -43.64 -16.11
C ARG A 193 17.86 -44.29 -14.75
N GLU A 194 16.70 -44.92 -14.61
CA GLU A 194 16.38 -46.06 -13.75
C GLU A 194 14.86 -46.20 -13.71
N LEU A 195 14.32 -46.85 -14.74
CA LEU A 195 13.22 -47.81 -14.71
C LEU A 195 13.23 -48.56 -16.05
#